data_AF-A0A924SNR2-F1
#
_entry.id   AF-A0A924SNR2-F1
#
_cell.length_a   1.000
_cell.length_b   1.000
_cell.length_c   1.000
_cell.angle_alpha   90.00
_cell.angle_beta   90.00
_cell.angle_gamma   90.00
#
_symmetry.space_group_name_H-M   'P 1'
#
loop_
_entity.id
_entity.type
_entity.pdbx_description
1 polymer ?
#
loop_
_entity_poly.entity_id
_entity_poly.type
_entity_poly.pdbx_seq_one_letter_code
_entity_poly.pdbx_strand_id
1 'polypeptide(L)'
;RMFQNMLAHPNIKVMLNTDYKEIIDMIPHEKLIFTGPVDEYFNYCYGKLPYRSLDFKFETLNKKNFQCTGTINYPNENAYTRITEFKHLTGQKHAKTSVVYEYPQADGDPYYPIPRPENADLYRRYQCLADTLENTYFTGRLATYKYYNMDQVVAQSLTLFKKISQPVSAQIITERQSDFDMDNKKVNKGAA
;
A
#
# COMPACT_ATOMS: atom_id res chain seq x y z
N ARG A 1 18.25 -2.82 10.44
CA ARG A 1 17.19 -2.08 11.17
C ARG A 1 16.65 -0.95 10.28
N MET A 2 15.87 -1.29 9.24
CA MET A 2 15.51 -0.33 8.19
C MET A 2 14.41 0.66 8.65
N PHE A 3 13.23 0.16 9.02
CA PHE A 3 12.09 1.00 9.44
C PHE A 3 12.38 1.83 10.69
N GLN A 4 13.09 1.26 11.67
CA GLN A 4 13.52 2.01 12.86
C GLN A 4 14.32 3.25 12.49
N ASN A 5 15.28 3.12 11.56
CA ASN A 5 16.08 4.27 11.12
C ASN A 5 15.24 5.28 10.35
N MET A 6 14.28 4.84 9.53
CA MET A 6 13.37 5.74 8.81
C MET A 6 12.47 6.56 9.74
N LEU A 7 12.11 6.00 10.91
CA LEU A 7 11.22 6.65 11.89
C LEU A 7 11.96 7.33 13.05
N ALA A 8 13.30 7.27 13.09
CA ALA A 8 14.13 7.76 14.20
C ALA A 8 14.41 9.28 14.15
N HIS A 9 13.46 10.08 13.67
CA HIS A 9 13.58 11.54 13.66
C HIS A 9 12.81 12.14 14.84
N PRO A 10 13.32 13.16 15.57
CA PRO A 10 12.65 13.73 16.75
C PRO A 10 11.23 14.25 16.50
N ASN A 11 10.94 14.66 15.26
CA ASN A 11 9.62 15.14 14.83
C ASN A 11 8.61 14.00 14.53
N ILE A 12 9.05 12.74 14.52
CA ILE A 12 8.18 11.58 14.28
C ILE A 12 7.83 10.97 15.64
N LYS A 13 6.54 10.91 15.94
CA LYS A 13 6.01 10.17 17.09
C LYS A 13 5.30 8.93 16.57
N VAL A 14 5.57 7.79 17.19
CA VAL A 14 5.00 6.50 16.78
C VAL A 14 4.12 5.99 17.90
N MET A 15 2.86 5.72 17.57
CA MET A 15 1.90 5.07 18.46
C MET A 15 1.55 3.71 17.85
N LEU A 16 1.70 2.64 18.62
CA LEU A 16 1.45 1.26 18.19
C LEU A 16 0.23 0.72 18.94
N ASN A 17 -0.42 -0.31 18.37
CA ASN A 17 -1.62 -0.91 18.96
C ASN A 17 -2.73 0.13 19.18
N THR A 18 -3.01 0.91 18.13
CA THR A 18 -3.99 2.02 18.17
C THR A 18 -4.65 2.13 16.82
N ASP A 19 -5.97 1.96 16.78
CA ASP A 19 -6.77 2.34 15.61
C ASP A 19 -6.84 3.87 15.56
N TYR A 20 -6.64 4.45 14.36
CA TYR A 20 -6.72 5.89 14.20
C TYR A 20 -8.10 6.44 14.57
N LYS A 21 -9.18 5.68 14.40
CA LYS A 21 -10.55 6.09 14.76
C LYS A 21 -10.70 6.40 16.25
N GLU A 22 -9.89 5.77 17.10
CA GLU A 22 -9.92 5.99 18.55
C GLU A 22 -9.30 7.33 18.94
N ILE A 23 -8.43 7.91 18.10
CA ILE A 23 -7.61 9.08 18.43
C ILE A 23 -7.81 10.27 17.50
N ILE A 24 -8.50 10.09 16.36
CA ILE A 24 -8.59 11.10 15.30
C ILE A 24 -9.21 12.42 15.78
N ASP A 25 -10.17 12.34 16.71
CA ASP A 25 -10.83 13.50 17.33
C ASP A 25 -10.10 14.01 18.58
N MET A 26 -9.14 13.25 19.11
CA MET A 26 -8.38 13.61 20.32
C MET A 26 -7.07 14.33 19.99
N ILE A 27 -6.47 14.02 18.84
CA ILE A 27 -5.16 14.55 18.43
C ILE A 27 -5.36 15.52 17.25
N PRO A 28 -5.19 16.83 17.47
CA PRO A 28 -5.26 17.81 16.40
C PRO A 28 -4.22 17.53 15.31
N HIS A 29 -4.64 17.60 14.05
CA HIS A 29 -3.78 17.41 12.89
C HIS A 29 -4.28 18.28 11.71
N GLU A 30 -3.35 18.73 10.88
CA GLU A 30 -3.68 19.55 9.69
C GLU A 30 -4.00 18.69 8.46
N LYS A 31 -3.28 17.58 8.30
CA LYS A 31 -3.38 16.66 7.15
C LYS A 31 -3.34 15.23 7.64
N LEU A 32 -4.10 14.36 6.99
CA LEU A 32 -4.14 12.93 7.25
C LEU A 32 -3.55 12.17 6.05
N ILE A 33 -2.55 11.33 6.29
CA ILE A 33 -2.10 10.33 5.31
C ILE A 33 -2.70 8.99 5.74
N PHE A 34 -3.63 8.48 4.94
CA PHE A 34 -4.31 7.23 5.21
C PHE A 34 -3.78 6.11 4.30
N THR A 35 -3.39 4.99 4.90
CA THR A 35 -2.82 3.83 4.19
C THR A 35 -3.57 2.52 4.43
N GLY A 36 -4.66 2.55 5.20
CA GLY A 36 -5.54 1.39 5.47
C GLY A 36 -6.56 1.14 4.35
N PRO A 37 -7.51 0.21 4.53
CA PRO A 37 -8.56 -0.08 3.55
C PRO A 37 -9.48 1.13 3.32
N VAL A 38 -9.66 1.52 2.06
CA VAL A 38 -10.43 2.74 1.72
C VAL A 38 -11.93 2.59 2.03
N ASP A 39 -12.47 1.39 1.88
CA ASP A 39 -13.84 1.07 2.21
C ASP A 39 -14.10 1.20 3.72
N GLU A 40 -13.18 0.74 4.56
CA GLU A 40 -13.25 0.87 6.01
C GLU A 40 -13.19 2.33 6.48
N TYR A 41 -12.39 3.17 5.82
CA TYR A 41 -12.36 4.61 6.09
C TYR A 41 -13.76 5.24 5.94
N PHE A 42 -14.49 4.87 4.88
CA PHE A 42 -15.85 5.33 4.63
C PHE A 42 -16.94 4.43 5.26
N ASN A 43 -16.59 3.68 6.32
CA ASN A 43 -17.51 2.82 7.07
C ASN A 43 -18.32 1.87 6.18
N TYR A 44 -17.71 1.37 5.11
CA TYR A 44 -18.28 0.45 4.15
C TYR A 44 -19.58 0.94 3.49
N CYS A 45 -19.73 2.26 3.28
CA CYS A 45 -20.97 2.87 2.77
C CYS A 45 -21.45 2.31 1.41
N TYR A 46 -20.56 1.71 0.61
CA TYR A 46 -20.89 1.04 -0.65
C TYR A 46 -20.70 -0.49 -0.60
N GLY A 47 -20.45 -1.06 0.59
CA GLY A 47 -20.10 -2.46 0.81
C GLY A 47 -18.58 -2.69 0.91
N LYS A 48 -18.20 -3.87 1.41
CA LYS A 48 -16.78 -4.24 1.59
C LYS A 48 -16.09 -4.46 0.25
N LEU A 49 -14.91 -3.89 0.07
CA LEU A 49 -14.01 -4.24 -1.02
C LEU A 49 -13.42 -5.63 -0.74
N PRO A 50 -13.43 -6.56 -1.70
CA PRO A 50 -12.96 -7.91 -1.45
C PRO A 50 -11.42 -7.98 -1.50
N TYR A 51 -10.83 -8.44 -0.41
CA TYR A 51 -9.40 -8.74 -0.34
C TYR A 51 -9.18 -10.24 -0.15
N ARG A 52 -8.03 -10.73 -0.61
CA ARG A 52 -7.52 -12.05 -0.24
C ARG A 52 -6.73 -11.93 1.05
N SER A 53 -6.99 -12.84 1.98
CA SER A 53 -6.25 -12.98 3.22
C SER A 53 -5.24 -14.14 3.14
N LEU A 54 -4.33 -14.24 4.11
CA LEU A 54 -3.39 -15.33 4.27
C LEU A 54 -3.30 -15.74 5.74
N ASP A 55 -3.22 -17.05 5.96
CA ASP A 55 -2.79 -17.63 7.24
C ASP A 55 -1.36 -18.18 7.11
N PHE A 56 -0.56 -17.96 8.14
CA PHE A 56 0.88 -18.26 8.15
C PHE A 56 1.20 -19.25 9.25
N LYS A 57 1.56 -20.48 8.86
CA LYS A 57 2.03 -21.50 9.80
C LYS A 57 3.56 -21.53 9.81
N PHE A 58 4.15 -21.08 10.90
CA PHE A 58 5.59 -21.12 11.10
C PHE A 58 6.05 -22.44 11.72
N GLU A 59 7.12 -23.01 11.18
CA GLU A 59 7.77 -24.20 11.76
C GLU A 59 9.28 -23.99 11.86
N THR A 60 9.87 -24.48 12.95
CA THR A 60 11.34 -24.52 13.12
C THR A 60 11.82 -25.97 13.12
N LEU A 61 12.70 -26.29 12.19
CA LEU A 61 13.16 -27.64 11.93
C LEU A 61 14.60 -27.83 12.42
N ASN A 62 14.87 -28.97 13.06
CA ASN A 62 16.21 -29.34 13.55
C ASN A 62 17.14 -29.81 12.40
N LYS A 63 17.28 -29.00 11.35
CA LYS A 63 18.19 -29.21 10.22
C LYS A 63 18.68 -27.89 9.65
N LYS A 64 19.83 -27.91 8.99
CA LYS A 64 20.46 -26.70 8.45
C LYS A 64 19.62 -26.07 7.34
N ASN A 65 19.22 -26.82 6.32
CA ASN A 65 18.37 -26.33 5.23
C ASN A 65 17.20 -27.29 5.02
N PHE A 66 16.03 -26.77 4.64
CA PHE A 66 14.84 -27.56 4.32
C PHE A 66 14.61 -27.70 2.82
N GLN A 67 14.83 -26.62 2.07
CA GLN A 67 14.58 -26.49 0.65
C GLN A 67 15.86 -26.09 -0.10
N CYS A 68 15.88 -26.31 -1.41
CA CYS A 68 17.01 -25.91 -2.26
C CYS A 68 17.02 -24.40 -2.56
N THR A 69 15.87 -23.73 -2.42
CA THR A 69 15.66 -22.31 -2.74
C THR A 69 14.82 -21.63 -1.68
N GLY A 70 14.70 -20.30 -1.74
CA GLY A 70 13.96 -19.53 -0.74
C GLY A 70 12.45 -19.80 -0.72
N THR A 71 11.84 -20.12 -1.86
CA THR A 71 10.40 -20.40 -1.94
C THR A 71 10.14 -21.50 -2.97
N ILE A 72 9.28 -22.46 -2.62
CA ILE A 72 8.74 -23.47 -3.53
C ILE A 72 7.21 -23.34 -3.54
N ASN A 73 6.62 -23.27 -4.74
CA ASN A 73 5.18 -23.20 -4.94
C ASN A 73 4.60 -24.60 -5.16
N TYR A 74 3.39 -24.83 -4.64
CA TYR A 74 2.68 -26.11 -4.70
C TYR A 74 1.31 -25.92 -5.36
N PRO A 75 1.22 -25.91 -6.70
CA PRO A 75 0.00 -25.56 -7.40
C PRO A 75 -1.14 -26.61 -7.29
N ASN A 76 -0.84 -27.90 -7.03
CA ASN A 76 -1.79 -28.98 -7.27
C ASN A 76 -2.10 -29.89 -6.07
N GLU A 77 -1.28 -29.91 -5.02
CA GLU A 77 -1.24 -31.05 -4.08
C GLU A 77 -1.48 -30.69 -2.61
N ASN A 78 -1.52 -29.40 -2.26
CA ASN A 78 -1.54 -28.97 -0.86
C ASN A 78 -2.55 -27.86 -0.59
N ALA A 79 -3.01 -27.77 0.66
CA ALA A 79 -3.86 -26.68 1.11
C ALA A 79 -3.11 -25.33 1.22
N TYR A 80 -1.78 -25.38 1.39
CA TYR A 80 -0.92 -24.20 1.27
C TYR A 80 -0.45 -24.01 -0.17
N THR A 81 -0.24 -22.75 -0.54
CA THR A 81 0.18 -22.38 -1.90
C THR A 81 1.70 -22.44 -2.09
N ARG A 82 2.47 -22.19 -1.03
CA ARG A 82 3.93 -22.18 -1.05
C ARG A 82 4.54 -22.33 0.33
N ILE A 83 5.81 -22.71 0.35
CA ILE A 83 6.64 -22.73 1.55
C ILE A 83 7.83 -21.81 1.35
N THR A 84 8.08 -20.91 2.29
CA THR A 84 9.23 -20.00 2.28
C THR A 84 10.22 -20.37 3.38
N GLU A 85 11.50 -20.53 3.02
CA GLU A 85 12.62 -20.74 3.96
C GLU A 85 13.48 -19.48 4.08
N PHE A 86 13.40 -18.82 5.23
CA PHE A 86 13.94 -17.47 5.43
C PHE A 86 15.47 -17.37 5.33
N LYS A 87 16.19 -18.47 5.56
CA LYS A 87 17.66 -18.47 5.52
C LYS A 87 18.22 -18.16 4.13
N HIS A 88 17.53 -18.59 3.07
CA HIS A 88 17.92 -18.26 1.69
C HIS A 88 17.73 -16.77 1.39
N LEU A 89 16.75 -16.12 2.01
CA LEU A 89 16.44 -14.70 1.83
C LEU A 89 17.36 -13.79 2.65
N THR A 90 17.72 -14.23 3.84
CA THR A 90 18.45 -13.42 4.83
C THR A 90 19.96 -13.70 4.85
N GLY A 91 20.40 -14.83 4.30
CA GLY A 91 21.79 -15.30 4.39
C GLY A 91 22.20 -15.78 5.79
N GLN A 92 21.26 -15.93 6.73
CA GLN A 92 21.55 -16.31 8.11
C GLN A 92 22.18 -17.72 8.18
N LYS A 93 23.30 -17.84 8.89
CA LYS A 93 23.93 -19.14 9.20
C LYS A 93 23.45 -19.64 10.55
N HIS A 94 22.78 -20.79 10.57
CA HIS A 94 22.25 -21.41 11.78
C HIS A 94 22.11 -22.93 11.63
N ALA A 95 22.22 -23.69 12.72
CA ALA A 95 22.13 -25.15 12.74
C ALA A 95 20.72 -25.69 12.47
N LYS A 96 19.71 -24.87 12.80
CA LYS A 96 18.28 -25.08 12.50
C LYS A 96 17.84 -24.14 11.38
N THR A 97 16.65 -24.40 10.83
CA THR A 97 15.99 -23.53 9.86
C THR A 97 14.55 -23.27 10.25
N SER A 98 14.03 -22.12 9.85
CA SER A 98 12.63 -21.74 10.05
C SER A 98 11.97 -21.53 8.70
N VAL A 99 10.78 -22.07 8.57
CA VAL A 99 9.99 -22.05 7.35
C VAL A 99 8.58 -21.54 7.66
N VAL A 100 7.91 -21.01 6.65
CA VAL A 100 6.50 -20.64 6.74
C VAL A 100 5.71 -21.29 5.62
N TYR A 101 4.56 -21.86 5.97
CA TYR A 101 3.56 -22.36 5.04
C TYR A 101 2.46 -21.30 4.90
N GLU A 102 2.11 -20.95 3.66
CA GLU A 102 1.16 -19.87 3.36
C GLU A 102 -0.17 -20.44 2.84
N TYR A 103 -1.24 -20.25 3.61
CA TYR A 103 -2.59 -20.74 3.32
C TYR A 103 -3.49 -19.58 2.88
N PRO A 104 -4.10 -19.64 1.69
CA PRO A 104 -5.04 -18.61 1.25
C PRO A 104 -6.31 -18.66 2.11
N GLN A 105 -6.74 -17.49 2.58
CA GLN A 105 -7.96 -17.32 3.35
C GLN A 105 -8.92 -16.37 2.65
N ALA A 106 -10.23 -16.59 2.84
CA ALA A 106 -11.27 -15.66 2.39
C ALA A 106 -11.39 -14.47 3.36
N ASP A 107 -11.29 -14.75 4.66
CA ASP A 107 -11.47 -13.78 5.74
C ASP A 107 -10.16 -13.51 6.49
N GLY A 108 -10.10 -12.39 7.21
CA GLY A 108 -8.93 -11.93 7.97
C GLY A 108 -8.32 -10.66 7.39
N ASP A 109 -7.06 -10.40 7.75
CA ASP A 109 -6.38 -9.17 7.35
C ASP A 109 -6.24 -9.03 5.82
N PRO A 110 -6.45 -7.83 5.26
CA PRO A 110 -6.39 -7.63 3.82
C PRO A 110 -4.94 -7.65 3.32
N TYR A 111 -4.55 -8.68 2.56
CA TYR A 111 -3.20 -8.76 1.96
C TYR A 111 -3.19 -8.35 0.49
N TYR A 112 -4.14 -8.85 -0.32
CA TYR A 112 -4.17 -8.61 -1.76
C TYR A 112 -5.56 -8.16 -2.24
N PRO A 113 -5.66 -7.04 -2.98
CA PRO A 113 -6.87 -6.71 -3.73
C PRO A 113 -7.24 -7.84 -4.70
N ILE A 114 -8.53 -8.06 -4.94
CA ILE A 114 -8.99 -9.04 -5.94
C ILE A 114 -9.35 -8.27 -7.23
N PRO A 115 -8.48 -8.25 -8.26
CA PRO A 115 -8.72 -7.47 -9.47
C PRO A 115 -9.79 -8.16 -10.33
N ARG A 116 -11.01 -7.62 -10.28
CA ARG A 116 -12.13 -7.98 -11.15
C ARG A 116 -12.90 -6.71 -11.55
N PRO A 117 -13.56 -6.68 -12.72
CA PRO A 117 -14.30 -5.50 -13.17
C PRO A 117 -15.25 -4.93 -12.11
N GLU A 118 -16.05 -5.79 -11.47
CA GLU A 118 -17.01 -5.42 -10.45
C GLU A 118 -16.36 -4.77 -9.21
N ASN A 119 -15.16 -5.20 -8.84
CA ASN A 119 -14.41 -4.64 -7.71
C ASN A 119 -13.74 -3.32 -8.07
N ALA A 120 -13.30 -3.17 -9.32
CA ALA A 120 -12.78 -1.91 -9.82
C ALA A 120 -13.87 -0.84 -9.87
N ASP A 121 -15.10 -1.22 -10.26
CA ASP A 121 -16.26 -0.32 -10.24
C ASP A 121 -16.65 0.08 -8.81
N LEU A 122 -16.64 -0.86 -7.87
CA LEU A 122 -16.85 -0.55 -6.45
C LEU A 122 -15.77 0.39 -5.90
N TYR A 123 -14.49 0.09 -6.17
CA TYR A 123 -13.38 0.94 -5.75
C TYR A 123 -13.49 2.35 -6.33
N ARG A 124 -13.92 2.51 -7.59
CA ARG A 124 -14.10 3.83 -8.20
C ARG A 124 -15.06 4.71 -7.41
N ARG A 125 -16.12 4.14 -6.83
CA ARG A 125 -17.06 4.90 -5.98
C ARG A 125 -16.39 5.41 -4.71
N TYR A 126 -15.56 4.59 -4.06
CA TYR A 126 -14.76 5.01 -2.92
C TYR A 126 -13.68 6.01 -3.30
N GLN A 127 -13.06 5.85 -4.46
CA GLN A 127 -12.09 6.80 -4.99
C GLN A 127 -12.73 8.18 -5.19
N CYS A 128 -13.95 8.24 -5.74
CA CYS A 128 -14.67 9.51 -5.86
C CYS A 128 -14.92 10.18 -4.51
N LEU A 129 -15.20 9.43 -3.43
CA LEU A 129 -15.32 10.01 -2.08
C LEU A 129 -13.97 10.46 -1.52
N ALA A 130 -12.90 9.71 -1.78
CA ALA A 130 -11.55 10.09 -1.37
C ALA A 130 -11.11 11.40 -2.05
N ASP A 131 -11.44 11.57 -3.34
CA ASP A 131 -11.06 12.74 -4.13
C ASP A 131 -11.78 14.04 -3.69
N THR A 132 -12.87 13.97 -2.90
CA THR A 132 -13.51 15.17 -2.34
C THR A 132 -12.87 15.67 -1.05
N LEU A 133 -11.93 14.92 -0.45
CA LEU A 133 -11.28 15.30 0.81
C LEU A 133 -10.03 16.13 0.55
N GLU A 134 -10.03 17.39 0.97
CA GLU A 134 -8.92 18.33 0.69
C GLU A 134 -7.63 17.99 1.46
N ASN A 135 -7.77 17.58 2.72
CA ASN A 135 -6.64 17.38 3.65
C ASN A 135 -6.41 15.91 4.03
N THR A 136 -7.09 14.97 3.37
CA THR A 136 -6.86 13.53 3.55
C THR A 136 -6.32 12.93 2.27
N TYR A 137 -5.16 12.28 2.35
CA TYR A 137 -4.49 11.68 1.20
C TYR A 137 -4.40 10.17 1.35
N PHE A 138 -4.92 9.45 0.36
CA PHE A 138 -4.93 7.99 0.31
C PHE A 138 -3.72 7.48 -0.48
N THR A 139 -2.89 6.63 0.13
CA THR A 139 -1.70 6.07 -0.52
C THR A 139 -1.38 4.66 -0.05
N GLY A 140 -0.61 3.93 -0.85
CA GLY A 140 -0.24 2.55 -0.58
C GLY A 140 -1.27 1.54 -1.07
N ARG A 141 -0.95 0.26 -0.84
CA ARG A 141 -1.66 -0.90 -1.41
C ARG A 141 -3.16 -0.91 -1.07
N LEU A 142 -3.51 -0.72 0.20
CA LEU A 142 -4.88 -0.87 0.69
C LEU A 142 -5.75 0.34 0.33
N ALA A 143 -5.25 1.53 0.63
CA ALA A 143 -5.99 2.79 0.42
C ALA A 143 -6.26 3.08 -1.05
N THR A 144 -5.43 2.54 -1.96
CA THR A 144 -5.61 2.70 -3.41
C THR A 144 -6.07 1.44 -4.13
N TYR A 145 -6.40 0.38 -3.38
CA TYR A 145 -6.89 -0.90 -3.89
C TYR A 145 -6.08 -1.45 -5.09
N LYS A 146 -4.75 -1.40 -4.99
CA LYS A 146 -3.83 -1.79 -6.08
C LYS A 146 -2.82 -2.82 -5.62
N TYR A 147 -2.55 -3.79 -6.48
CA TYR A 147 -1.49 -4.76 -6.23
C TYR A 147 -0.12 -4.09 -6.48
N TYR A 148 0.52 -3.62 -5.41
CA TYR A 148 1.84 -3.00 -5.47
C TYR A 148 2.94 -3.79 -4.76
N ASN A 149 4.12 -3.84 -5.35
CA ASN A 149 5.37 -4.24 -4.69
C ASN A 149 5.93 -3.12 -3.79
N MET A 150 6.90 -3.44 -2.94
CA MET A 150 7.47 -2.48 -1.97
C MET A 150 8.05 -1.23 -2.62
N ASP A 151 8.79 -1.39 -3.72
CA ASP A 151 9.40 -0.30 -4.49
C ASP A 151 8.35 0.65 -5.08
N GLN A 152 7.25 0.10 -5.59
CA GLN A 152 6.15 0.87 -6.16
C GLN A 152 5.44 1.70 -5.09
N VAL A 153 5.24 1.15 -3.88
CA VAL A 153 4.68 1.90 -2.74
C VAL A 153 5.62 3.01 -2.30
N VAL A 154 6.94 2.76 -2.25
CA VAL A 154 7.93 3.80 -1.94
C VAL A 154 7.90 4.92 -2.97
N ALA A 155 7.89 4.59 -4.26
CA ALA A 155 7.80 5.57 -5.34
C ALA A 155 6.51 6.39 -5.28
N GLN A 156 5.36 5.75 -4.99
CA GLN A 156 4.08 6.39 -4.80
C GLN A 156 4.12 7.39 -3.63
N SER A 157 4.65 6.97 -2.48
CA SER A 157 4.77 7.82 -1.29
C SER A 157 5.70 9.02 -1.52
N LEU A 158 6.83 8.83 -2.21
CA LEU A 158 7.72 9.95 -2.56
C LEU A 158 7.07 10.92 -3.55
N THR A 159 6.25 10.43 -4.47
CA THR A 159 5.49 11.25 -5.41
C THR A 159 4.43 12.08 -4.68
N LEU A 160 3.66 11.45 -3.79
CA LEU A 160 2.69 12.14 -2.95
C LEU A 160 3.37 13.20 -2.07
N PHE A 161 4.50 12.86 -1.43
CA PHE A 161 5.27 13.79 -0.62
C PHE A 161 5.65 15.05 -1.40
N LYS A 162 6.16 14.91 -2.64
CA LYS A 162 6.47 16.06 -3.50
C LYS A 162 5.23 16.92 -3.79
N LYS A 163 4.07 16.30 -4.03
CA LYS A 163 2.82 17.02 -4.30
C LYS A 163 2.35 17.85 -3.10
N ILE A 164 2.47 17.30 -1.88
CA ILE A 164 1.91 17.93 -0.67
C ILE A 164 2.88 18.83 0.10
N SER A 165 4.19 18.72 -0.18
CA SER A 165 5.25 19.54 0.46
C SER A 165 5.54 20.83 -0.30
N GLN A 166 5.09 20.95 -1.55
CA GLN A 166 5.20 22.21 -2.29
C GLN A 166 4.25 23.26 -1.70
N PRO A 167 4.70 24.52 -1.54
CA PRO A 167 3.80 25.61 -1.14
C PRO A 167 2.74 25.82 -2.22
N VAL A 168 1.52 26.15 -1.79
CA VAL A 168 0.32 26.36 -2.64
C VAL A 168 0.59 27.33 -3.81
N SER A 169 1.54 28.25 -3.65
CA SER A 169 1.96 29.20 -4.69
C SER A 169 2.61 28.56 -5.93
N ALA A 170 3.19 27.36 -5.83
CA ALA A 170 3.82 26.68 -6.96
C ALA A 170 2.83 25.90 -7.84
N GLN A 171 1.70 25.43 -7.29
CA GLN A 171 0.69 24.68 -8.05
C GLN A 171 -0.06 25.57 -9.05
N ILE A 172 -0.38 26.81 -8.67
CA ILE A 172 -1.08 27.79 -9.53
C ILE A 172 -0.24 28.17 -10.76
N ILE A 173 1.09 28.20 -10.64
CA ILE A 173 1.98 28.52 -11.76
C ILE A 173 2.01 27.36 -12.78
N THR A 174 1.92 26.11 -12.31
CA THR A 174 2.05 24.94 -13.18
C THR A 174 0.80 24.72 -14.04
N GLU A 175 -0.40 24.96 -13.50
CA GLU A 175 -1.66 24.88 -14.25
C GLU A 175 -1.81 26.04 -15.26
N ARG A 176 -1.37 27.25 -14.90
CA ARG A 176 -1.36 28.39 -15.83
C ARG A 176 -0.36 28.22 -16.97
N GLN A 177 0.77 27.55 -16.74
CA GLN A 177 1.75 27.28 -17.79
C GLN A 177 1.21 26.24 -18.81
N SER A 178 0.49 25.21 -18.34
CA SER A 178 -0.14 24.23 -19.24
C SER A 178 -1.28 24.81 -20.08
N ASP A 179 -2.07 25.74 -19.52
CA ASP A 179 -3.13 26.44 -20.26
C ASP A 179 -2.53 27.43 -21.27
N PHE A 180 -1.45 28.12 -20.92
CA PHE A 180 -0.73 29.02 -21.82
C PHE A 180 -0.06 28.29 -23.00
N ASP A 181 0.49 27.09 -22.77
CA ASP A 181 1.08 26.25 -23.81
C ASP A 181 0.03 25.58 -24.73
N MET A 182 -1.19 25.34 -24.23
CA MET A 182 -2.34 24.87 -25.02
C MET A 182 -2.86 25.95 -25.96
N ASP A 183 -2.97 27.19 -25.50
CA ASP A 183 -3.46 28.31 -26.33
C ASP A 183 -2.45 28.71 -27.41
N ASN A 184 -1.14 28.70 -27.12
CA ASN A 184 -0.11 28.97 -28.14
C ASN A 184 -0.01 27.89 -29.23
N LYS A 185 -0.40 26.65 -28.94
CA LYS A 185 -0.50 25.57 -29.96
C LYS A 185 -1.69 25.72 -30.89
N LYS A 186 -2.76 26.42 -30.49
CA LYS A 186 -3.91 26.71 -31.39
C LYS A 186 -3.61 27.82 -32.37
N VAL A 187 -2.81 28.82 -31.99
CA VAL A 187 -2.46 29.96 -32.86
C VAL A 187 -1.54 29.55 -34.03
N ASN A 188 -0.65 28.58 -33.83
CA ASN A 188 0.31 28.13 -34.86
C ASN A 188 -0.19 27.06 -35.84
N LYS A 189 -1.48 26.69 -35.82
CA LYS A 189 -2.08 25.74 -36.79
C LYS A 189 -2.88 26.40 -37.91
N GLY A 190 -2.89 27.74 -38.00
CA GLY A 190 -3.64 28.50 -39.01
C GLY A 190 -2.80 29.10 -40.15
N ALA A 191 -1.51 28.80 -40.23
CA ALA A 191 -0.62 29.35 -41.27
C ALA A 191 0.18 28.23 -41.95
N ALA A 192 -0.49 27.50 -42.84
CA ALA A 192 0.10 26.72 -43.94
C ALA A 192 -0.98 26.48 -44.99
#